data_AF-A0A933LKX6-F1
#
_entry.id   AF-A0A933LKX6-F1
#
_cell.length_a   1.000
_cell.length_b   1.000
_cell.length_c   1.000
_cell.angle_alpha   90.00
_cell.angle_beta   90.00
_cell.angle_gamma   90.00
#
_symmetry.space_group_name_H-M   'P 1'
#
loop_
_entity.id
_entity.type
_entity.pdbx_description
1 polymer ?
#
loop_
_entity_poly.entity_id
_entity_poly.type
_entity_poly.pdbx_seq_one_letter_code
_entity_poly.pdbx_strand_id
1 'polypeptide(L)'
;MKRSIVLMALALSLWPGGSVEAGDAMAAALQQVKALAMRPVPSVPAPAQPREEWVSERRVWVPGAGGFAIVPGHWERRISATQSSVPPLTIFREDDRRPLAVPAGERPPADLRSGP
;
A
#
# COMPACT_ATOMS: atom_id res chain seq x y z
N MET A 1 -48.88 80.49 -0.30
CA MET A 1 -48.33 80.00 0.99
C MET A 1 -49.22 78.86 1.50
N LYS A 2 -48.60 77.77 1.99
CA LYS A 2 -49.17 76.58 2.67
C LYS A 2 -49.96 75.58 1.79
N ARG A 3 -49.81 74.26 1.89
CA ARG A 3 -48.82 73.31 2.46
C ARG A 3 -49.24 71.92 1.91
N SER A 4 -48.27 71.10 1.52
CA SER A 4 -48.40 69.79 0.89
C SER A 4 -49.01 68.69 1.77
N ILE A 5 -49.71 67.72 1.15
CA ILE A 5 -49.88 66.32 1.60
C ILE A 5 -49.97 65.45 0.31
N VAL A 6 -48.84 64.88 -0.14
CA VAL A 6 -48.49 63.44 -0.16
C VAL A 6 -49.54 62.53 -0.81
N LEU A 7 -49.21 62.01 -1.98
CA LEU A 7 -49.68 60.69 -2.42
C LEU A 7 -48.50 59.93 -3.04
N MET A 8 -48.11 58.93 -2.27
CA MET A 8 -47.15 57.88 -2.55
C MET A 8 -47.75 56.94 -3.59
N ALA A 9 -47.13 56.83 -4.77
CA ALA A 9 -47.41 55.77 -5.73
C ALA A 9 -46.13 54.93 -5.90
N LEU A 10 -46.04 53.92 -5.04
CA LEU A 10 -45.04 52.87 -5.02
C LEU A 10 -45.28 51.97 -6.25
N ALA A 11 -44.51 52.16 -7.32
CA ALA A 11 -44.48 51.21 -8.43
C ALA A 11 -43.57 50.04 -8.06
N LEU A 12 -44.12 49.04 -7.36
CA LEU A 12 -43.54 47.70 -7.30
C LEU A 12 -43.69 47.09 -8.70
N SER A 13 -42.67 47.28 -9.56
CA SER A 13 -42.52 46.42 -10.72
C SER A 13 -42.04 45.06 -10.24
N LEU A 14 -42.97 44.10 -10.29
CA LEU A 14 -42.79 42.66 -10.16
C LEU A 14 -41.47 42.22 -10.82
N TRP A 15 -40.60 41.55 -10.05
CA TRP A 15 -39.56 40.69 -10.58
C TRP A 15 -39.91 39.24 -10.22
N PRO A 16 -40.67 38.51 -11.06
CA PRO A 16 -40.87 37.08 -10.88
C PRO A 16 -39.72 36.37 -11.60
N GLY A 17 -38.67 35.97 -10.88
CA GLY A 17 -37.63 35.15 -11.52
C GLY A 17 -36.39 34.82 -10.70
N GLY A 18 -36.08 35.58 -9.64
CA GLY A 18 -34.79 35.43 -8.95
C GLY A 18 -34.63 34.19 -8.04
N SER A 19 -35.71 33.48 -7.71
CA SER A 19 -35.66 32.47 -6.65
C SER A 19 -35.72 31.01 -7.13
N VAL A 20 -36.35 30.73 -8.26
CA VAL A 20 -36.44 29.35 -8.81
C VAL A 20 -35.11 28.97 -9.45
N GLU A 21 -34.55 29.85 -10.28
CA GLU A 21 -33.23 29.70 -10.92
C GLU A 21 -32.09 29.53 -9.89
N ALA A 22 -32.13 30.28 -8.78
CA ALA A 22 -31.14 30.16 -7.71
C ALA A 22 -31.24 28.82 -6.95
N GLY A 23 -32.45 28.29 -6.77
CA GLY A 23 -32.69 26.97 -6.19
C GLY A 23 -32.18 25.84 -7.10
N ASP A 24 -32.41 25.96 -8.41
CA ASP A 24 -31.94 24.99 -9.40
C ASP A 24 -30.41 24.99 -9.54
N ALA A 25 -29.79 26.17 -9.52
CA ALA A 25 -28.32 26.29 -9.54
C ALA A 25 -27.69 25.64 -8.30
N MET A 26 -28.28 25.82 -7.12
CA MET A 26 -27.81 25.19 -5.87
C MET A 26 -27.98 23.66 -5.92
N ALA A 27 -29.12 23.18 -6.41
CA ALA A 27 -29.37 21.75 -6.57
C ALA A 27 -28.36 21.10 -7.55
N ALA A 28 -28.06 21.77 -8.66
CA ALA A 28 -27.06 21.32 -9.63
C ALA A 28 -25.65 21.27 -9.01
N ALA A 29 -25.27 22.28 -8.25
CA ALA A 29 -23.98 22.31 -7.53
C ALA A 29 -23.86 21.15 -6.52
N LEU A 30 -24.92 20.89 -5.74
CA LEU A 30 -24.96 19.78 -4.79
C LEU A 30 -24.85 18.41 -5.50
N GLN A 31 -25.52 18.23 -6.63
CA GLN A 31 -25.41 17.00 -7.41
C GLN A 31 -24.02 16.81 -8.00
N GLN A 32 -23.38 17.89 -8.43
CA GLN A 32 -22.01 17.85 -8.94
C GLN A 32 -21.00 17.48 -7.85
N VAL A 33 -21.16 18.04 -6.65
CA VAL A 33 -20.35 17.65 -5.47
C VAL A 33 -20.57 16.18 -5.13
N LYS A 34 -21.83 15.73 -5.11
CA LYS A 34 -22.17 14.31 -4.87
C LYS A 34 -21.55 13.40 -5.92
N ALA A 35 -21.61 13.76 -7.19
CA ALA A 35 -21.02 12.99 -8.28
C ALA A 35 -19.50 12.90 -8.17
N LEU A 36 -18.84 13.99 -7.75
CA LEU A 36 -17.40 14.01 -7.49
C LEU A 36 -17.03 13.17 -6.26
N ALA A 37 -17.83 13.24 -5.20
CA ALA A 37 -17.59 12.49 -3.96
C ALA A 37 -17.81 10.99 -4.12
N MET A 38 -18.74 10.59 -5.00
CA MET A 38 -19.04 9.18 -5.29
C MET A 38 -18.15 8.61 -6.40
N ARG A 39 -17.18 9.37 -6.91
CA ARG A 39 -16.31 8.92 -7.99
C ARG A 39 -15.44 7.77 -7.48
N PRO A 40 -15.35 6.64 -8.21
CA PRO A 40 -14.49 5.54 -7.82
C PRO A 40 -13.04 6.01 -7.67
N VAL A 41 -12.38 5.58 -6.59
CA VAL A 41 -10.96 5.84 -6.39
C VAL A 41 -10.18 5.03 -7.45
N PRO A 42 -9.20 5.64 -8.14
CA PRO A 42 -8.34 4.90 -9.05
C PRO A 42 -7.66 3.75 -8.30
N SER A 43 -7.77 2.53 -8.84
CA SER A 43 -6.99 1.41 -8.31
C SER A 43 -5.52 1.60 -8.68
N VAL A 44 -4.65 1.54 -7.67
CA VAL A 44 -3.19 1.54 -7.86
C VAL A 44 -2.74 0.08 -7.92
N PRO A 45 -1.81 -0.29 -8.83
CA PRO A 45 -1.25 -1.63 -8.83
C PRO A 45 -0.60 -1.97 -7.49
N ALA A 46 -0.64 -3.25 -7.12
CA ALA A 46 0.04 -3.72 -5.91
C ALA A 46 1.54 -3.36 -5.96
N PRO A 47 2.15 -3.00 -4.82
CA PRO A 47 3.58 -2.73 -4.77
C PRO A 47 4.35 -3.98 -5.22
N ALA A 48 5.45 -3.77 -5.95
CA ALA A 48 6.36 -4.85 -6.27
C ALA A 48 6.88 -5.47 -4.97
N GLN A 49 7.01 -6.80 -4.94
CA GLN A 49 7.59 -7.45 -3.77
C GLN A 49 9.05 -7.03 -3.60
N PRO A 50 9.52 -6.84 -2.35
CA PRO A 50 10.92 -6.55 -2.10
C PRO A 50 11.82 -7.60 -2.77
N ARG A 51 12.89 -7.12 -3.41
CA ARG A 51 13.90 -8.03 -3.97
C ARG A 51 14.73 -8.69 -2.90
N GLU A 52 14.84 -8.08 -1.71
CA GLU A 52 15.54 -8.64 -0.57
C GLU A 52 14.54 -9.13 0.47
N GLU A 53 14.81 -10.31 1.01
CA GLU A 53 13.96 -10.99 1.97
C GLU A 53 14.81 -11.43 3.17
N TRP A 54 14.35 -11.06 4.38
CA TRP A 54 15.01 -11.49 5.60
C TRP A 54 14.59 -12.92 5.91
N VAL A 55 15.58 -13.80 5.99
CA VAL A 55 15.40 -15.17 6.45
C VAL A 55 15.83 -15.22 7.89
N SER A 56 14.87 -15.52 8.77
CA SER A 56 15.12 -15.72 10.19
C SER A 56 16.08 -16.88 10.44
N GLU A 57 16.65 -16.93 11.66
CA GLU A 57 17.45 -18.07 12.09
C GLU A 57 16.68 -19.39 11.97
N ARG A 58 17.35 -20.43 11.49
CA ARG A 58 16.74 -21.75 11.25
C ARG A 58 17.64 -22.87 11.75
N ARG A 59 17.02 -23.89 12.32
CA ARG A 59 17.65 -25.18 12.60
C ARG A 59 17.38 -26.13 11.43
N VAL A 60 18.44 -26.58 10.75
CA VAL A 60 18.35 -27.42 9.55
C VAL A 60 19.15 -28.71 9.72
N TRP A 61 18.69 -29.81 9.13
CA TRP A 61 19.45 -31.06 9.08
C TRP A 61 20.51 -30.98 7.98
N VAL A 62 21.78 -31.28 8.31
CA VAL A 62 22.90 -31.26 7.36
C VAL A 62 23.46 -32.67 7.25
N PRO A 63 23.11 -33.44 6.20
CA PRO A 63 23.54 -34.83 6.03
C PRO A 63 25.07 -34.98 6.08
N GLY A 64 25.82 -34.07 5.44
CA GLY A 64 27.29 -34.11 5.43
C GLY A 64 27.95 -33.86 6.80
N ALA A 65 27.21 -33.30 7.76
CA ALA A 65 27.66 -33.14 9.14
C ALA A 65 27.12 -34.24 10.08
N GLY A 66 26.18 -35.07 9.61
CA GLY A 66 25.52 -36.11 10.41
C GLY A 66 24.64 -35.56 11.53
N GLY A 67 24.17 -34.32 11.42
CA GLY A 67 23.49 -33.63 12.51
C GLY A 67 22.74 -32.36 12.09
N PHE A 68 22.18 -31.67 13.07
CA PHE A 68 21.56 -30.36 12.87
C PHE A 68 22.61 -29.24 12.90
N ALA A 69 22.33 -28.18 12.15
CA ALA A 69 23.08 -26.94 12.16
C ALA A 69 22.14 -25.74 12.30
N ILE A 70 22.66 -24.69 12.92
CA ILE A 70 22.02 -23.38 13.02
C ILE A 70 22.48 -22.52 11.84
N VAL A 71 21.51 -22.08 11.05
CA VAL A 71 21.66 -21.10 9.99
C VAL A 71 21.32 -19.73 10.58
N PRO A 72 22.28 -18.81 10.72
CA PRO A 72 22.00 -17.48 11.23
C PRO A 72 21.02 -16.71 10.34
N GLY A 73 20.34 -15.72 10.93
CA GLY A 73 19.52 -14.80 10.17
C GLY A 73 20.33 -14.07 9.10
N HIS A 74 19.80 -13.99 7.88
CA HIS A 74 20.48 -13.37 6.75
C HIS A 74 19.49 -12.83 5.72
N TRP A 75 19.97 -11.96 4.85
CA TRP A 75 19.21 -11.47 3.70
C TRP A 75 19.44 -12.37 2.49
N GLU A 76 18.37 -12.78 1.83
CA GLU A 76 18.39 -13.39 0.50
C GLU A 76 17.87 -12.40 -0.54
N ARG A 77 18.30 -12.56 -1.79
CA ARG A 77 17.77 -11.78 -2.91
C ARG A 77 16.89 -12.65 -3.80
N ARG A 78 15.60 -12.33 -3.90
CA ARG A 78 14.67 -13.01 -4.80
C ARG A 78 15.04 -12.81 -6.26
N ILE A 79 15.11 -13.91 -7.01
CA ILE A 79 15.32 -13.93 -8.46
C ILE A 79 13.97 -14.11 -9.17
N SER A 80 13.16 -15.04 -8.68
CA SER A 80 11.81 -15.36 -9.19
C SER A 80 10.90 -15.81 -8.05
N ALA A 81 9.67 -16.20 -8.35
CA ALA A 81 8.76 -16.77 -7.35
C ALA A 81 9.25 -18.11 -6.76
N THR A 82 10.16 -18.80 -7.45
CA THR A 82 10.64 -20.13 -7.05
C THR A 82 12.14 -20.17 -6.79
N GLN A 83 12.82 -19.02 -6.84
CA GLN A 83 14.27 -18.97 -6.76
C GLN A 83 14.77 -17.71 -6.05
N SER A 84 15.72 -17.94 -5.15
CA SER A 84 16.43 -16.92 -4.38
C SER A 84 17.94 -17.10 -4.54
N SER A 85 18.63 -15.98 -4.70
CA SER A 85 20.08 -15.85 -4.61
C SER A 85 20.44 -15.79 -3.14
N VAL A 86 21.04 -16.88 -2.63
CA VAL A 86 21.48 -16.99 -1.24
C VAL A 86 22.94 -16.61 -1.14
N PRO A 87 23.33 -15.72 -0.22
CA PRO A 87 24.72 -15.30 -0.03
C PRO A 87 25.58 -16.48 0.47
N PRO A 88 26.92 -16.36 0.45
CA PRO A 88 27.74 -17.32 1.18
C PRO A 88 27.42 -17.21 2.67
N LEU A 89 27.26 -18.35 3.34
CA LEU A 89 26.91 -18.42 4.76
C LEU A 89 27.96 -19.18 5.56
N THR A 90 28.11 -18.79 6.82
CA THR A 90 28.74 -19.62 7.84
C THR A 90 27.63 -20.11 8.76
N ILE A 91 27.39 -21.42 8.74
CA ILE A 91 26.44 -22.09 9.64
C ILE A 91 27.21 -22.78 10.75
N PHE A 92 26.53 -23.14 11.84
CA PHE A 92 27.17 -23.74 13.00
C PHE A 92 26.53 -25.09 13.31
N ARG A 93 27.34 -26.15 13.38
CA ARG A 93 26.84 -27.43 13.91
C ARG A 93 26.28 -27.24 15.31
N GLU A 94 25.15 -27.85 15.61
CA GLU A 94 24.49 -27.64 16.89
C GLU A 94 25.21 -28.29 18.07
N ASP A 95 25.90 -29.40 17.83
CA ASP A 95 26.56 -30.21 18.85
C ASP A 95 27.86 -29.59 19.37
N ASP A 96 28.73 -29.13 18.48
CA ASP A 96 30.07 -28.62 18.82
C ASP A 96 30.28 -27.15 18.44
N ARG A 97 29.25 -26.49 17.87
CA ARG A 97 29.33 -25.12 17.31
C ARG A 97 30.41 -24.93 16.26
N ARG A 98 30.89 -26.01 15.64
CA ARG A 98 31.89 -25.91 14.60
C ARG A 98 31.30 -25.18 13.38
N PRO A 99 32.01 -24.17 12.83
CA PRO A 99 31.55 -23.47 11.64
C PRO A 99 31.65 -24.37 10.41
N LEU A 100 30.65 -24.27 9.54
CA LEU A 100 30.60 -24.89 8.23
C LEU A 100 30.32 -23.81 7.18
N ALA A 101 31.13 -23.77 6.14
CA ALA A 101 30.92 -22.85 5.02
C ALA A 101 29.87 -23.42 4.06
N VAL A 102 28.90 -22.59 3.71
CA VAL A 102 27.90 -22.86 2.67
C VAL A 102 28.16 -21.88 1.53
N PRO A 103 28.44 -22.36 0.31
CA PRO A 103 28.75 -21.47 -0.80
C PRO A 103 27.53 -20.62 -1.19
N ALA A 104 27.79 -19.44 -1.77
CA ALA A 104 26.72 -18.66 -2.41
C ALA A 104 26.06 -19.48 -3.53
N GLY A 105 24.79 -19.21 -3.83
CA GLY A 105 24.13 -19.90 -4.92
C GLY A 105 22.64 -19.67 -4.99
N GLU A 106 22.06 -20.04 -6.11
CA GLU A 106 20.62 -19.97 -6.33
C GLU A 106 19.94 -21.21 -5.75
N ARG A 107 18.90 -20.99 -4.95
CA ARG A 107 18.18 -22.05 -4.23
C ARG A 107 16.69 -21.74 -4.22
N PRO A 108 15.82 -22.73 -3.94
CA PRO A 108 14.42 -22.43 -3.62
C PRO A 108 14.32 -21.46 -2.42
N PRO A 109 13.22 -20.70 -2.30
CA PRO A 109 12.91 -19.90 -1.13
C PRO A 109 13.08 -20.66 0.20
N ALA A 110 13.44 -19.95 1.27
CA ALA A 110 13.78 -20.53 2.56
C ALA A 110 12.70 -21.43 3.17
N ASP A 111 11.44 -21.07 3.00
CA ASP A 111 10.26 -21.83 3.44
C ASP A 111 10.07 -23.15 2.65
N LEU A 112 10.63 -23.24 1.43
CA LEU A 112 10.52 -24.40 0.55
C LEU A 112 11.72 -25.35 0.60
N ARG A 113 12.77 -25.04 1.38
CA ARG A 113 14.00 -25.85 1.44
C ARG A 113 14.28 -26.39 2.83
N SER A 114 14.81 -27.61 2.92
CA SER A 114 15.21 -28.24 4.20
C SER A 114 16.64 -27.91 4.63
N GLY A 115 17.42 -27.26 3.76
CA GLY A 115 18.83 -26.94 3.98
C GLY A 115 19.12 -25.44 4.08
N PRO A 116 20.40 -25.09 4.34
CA PRO A 116 20.88 -23.72 4.40
C PRO A 116 20.95 -23.05 3.04
#